data_AF-A0A1V9Z0Y7-F1
#
_entry.id   AF-A0A1V9Z0Y7-F1
#
_cell.length_a   1.000
_cell.length_b   1.000
_cell.length_c   1.000
_cell.angle_alpha   90.00
_cell.angle_beta   90.00
_cell.angle_gamma   90.00
#
_symmetry.space_group_name_H-M   'P 1'
#
loop_
_entity.id
_entity.type
_entity.pdbx_description
1 polymer ?
#
loop_
_entity_poly.entity_id
_entity_poly.type
_entity_poly.pdbx_seq_one_letter_code
_entity_poly.pdbx_strand_id
1 'polypeptide(L)'
;MVTWVGLFVLLLADACAATTVVPYPDEDANIDAWKYTSAKADMQAAQADEIATHYIDLDYYEYEIIQDKQNPDYTIGLLVDPCSTSFPGCCQDQFGTPAYVVPGSNINSDGVASLVDEYGAPMPASVSRIGDFPSVFDPDCLVDSSGKVYRNTTVHHSDGSVSFAIDYSSTCVDLDFAIEASASQSYPACWDNNGSVNALSSCYTFDGRVKPNCVSVAYMQTAFIVQCMGIFALDNHCGTFLELHKPGDEVILAQTRLTAEFPNGYRTTTLPLFFQGNTSRTVCLGDYEIWWVLRTQFKFIVKYRKSFHVASPVCEFDPVTNAYRGYTSLT
;
A
#
# COMPACT_ATOMS: atom_id res chain seq x y z
N MET A 1 -65.91 18.43 -56.33
CA MET A 1 -65.02 17.34 -55.86
C MET A 1 -64.87 17.56 -54.35
N VAL A 2 -65.69 16.91 -53.51
CA VAL A 2 -65.41 15.62 -52.82
C VAL A 2 -64.12 15.76 -51.98
N THR A 3 -64.22 16.35 -50.77
CA THR A 3 -64.35 15.74 -49.41
C THR A 3 -63.11 15.08 -48.84
N TRP A 4 -62.78 15.43 -47.58
CA TRP A 4 -62.30 14.65 -46.41
C TRP A 4 -61.50 15.60 -45.50
N VAL A 5 -62.09 16.23 -44.46
CA VAL A 5 -62.39 15.73 -43.10
C VAL A 5 -61.16 15.19 -42.36
N GLY A 6 -60.67 16.01 -41.42
CA GLY A 6 -59.84 15.62 -40.28
C GLY A 6 -60.22 16.52 -39.10
N LEU A 7 -60.73 15.92 -38.04
CA LEU A 7 -61.57 16.48 -36.97
C LEU A 7 -60.78 16.57 -35.63
N PHE A 8 -60.94 17.68 -34.90
CA PHE A 8 -60.88 17.83 -33.42
C PHE A 8 -59.48 17.72 -32.73
N VAL A 9 -59.05 18.48 -31.71
CA VAL A 9 -59.68 19.28 -30.62
C VAL A 9 -58.76 20.44 -30.18
N LEU A 10 -59.39 21.50 -29.65
CA LEU A 10 -58.92 22.65 -28.87
C LEU A 10 -57.61 22.50 -28.05
N LEU A 11 -56.89 23.61 -27.90
CA LEU A 11 -56.56 24.22 -26.60
C LEU A 11 -56.13 25.69 -26.79
N LEU A 12 -56.77 26.58 -26.02
CA LEU A 12 -56.43 27.99 -25.89
C LEU A 12 -55.00 28.16 -25.37
N ALA A 13 -54.21 29.06 -25.97
CA ALA A 13 -52.98 29.55 -25.37
C ALA A 13 -53.14 31.04 -25.05
N ASP A 14 -53.02 31.33 -23.75
CA ASP A 14 -53.16 32.61 -23.08
C ASP A 14 -52.37 33.75 -23.74
N ALA A 15 -53.01 34.92 -23.77
CA ALA A 15 -52.32 36.18 -23.92
C ALA A 15 -51.50 36.45 -22.65
N CYS A 16 -50.17 36.23 -22.72
CA CYS A 16 -49.28 36.68 -21.66
C CYS A 16 -49.10 38.19 -21.77
N ALA A 17 -49.96 38.94 -21.07
CA ALA A 17 -49.76 40.37 -20.85
C ALA A 17 -48.49 40.57 -20.03
N ALA A 18 -47.45 41.15 -20.64
CA ALA A 18 -46.27 41.60 -19.91
C ALA A 18 -46.67 42.82 -19.08
N THR A 19 -46.90 42.63 -17.79
CA THR A 19 -47.19 43.71 -16.85
C THR A 19 -45.89 44.45 -16.55
N THR A 20 -45.61 45.53 -17.26
CA THR A 20 -44.53 46.47 -16.89
C THR A 20 -45.01 47.31 -15.71
N VAL A 21 -44.47 47.04 -14.51
CA VAL A 21 -44.71 47.86 -13.32
C VAL A 21 -43.86 49.12 -13.45
N VAL A 22 -44.51 50.27 -13.65
CA VAL A 22 -43.87 51.59 -13.61
C VAL A 22 -43.95 52.10 -12.16
N PRO A 23 -42.83 52.39 -11.48
CA PRO A 23 -42.85 52.89 -10.11
C PRO A 23 -43.45 54.29 -10.01
N TYR A 24 -44.01 54.61 -8.84
CA TYR A 24 -44.48 55.97 -8.53
C TYR A 24 -43.27 56.91 -8.34
N PRO A 25 -43.36 58.17 -8.79
CA PRO A 25 -42.22 59.10 -8.93
C PRO A 25 -41.52 59.53 -7.63
N ASP A 26 -42.02 59.13 -6.46
CA ASP A 26 -41.39 59.40 -5.16
C ASP A 26 -40.64 58.17 -4.58
N GLU A 27 -40.61 57.02 -5.28
CA GLU A 27 -39.87 55.82 -4.84
C GLU A 27 -38.58 55.56 -5.64
N ASP A 28 -38.30 56.36 -6.68
CA ASP A 28 -37.11 56.21 -7.54
C ASP A 28 -35.81 56.33 -6.74
N ALA A 29 -35.80 57.13 -5.66
CA ALA A 29 -34.66 57.27 -4.76
C ALA A 29 -34.38 56.00 -3.92
N ASN A 30 -35.35 55.09 -3.81
CA ASN A 30 -35.26 53.90 -2.98
C ASN A 30 -35.06 52.61 -3.80
N ILE A 31 -35.33 52.64 -5.11
CA ILE A 31 -35.10 51.51 -6.02
C ILE A 31 -33.60 51.25 -6.19
N ASP A 32 -32.80 52.31 -6.36
CA ASP A 32 -31.35 52.16 -6.51
C ASP A 32 -30.70 51.74 -5.19
N ALA A 33 -31.22 52.22 -4.05
CA ALA A 33 -30.81 51.76 -2.73
C ALA A 33 -31.17 50.28 -2.51
N TRP A 34 -32.38 49.86 -2.90
CA TRP A 34 -32.82 48.47 -2.80
C TRP A 34 -31.98 47.55 -3.71
N LYS A 35 -31.79 47.92 -4.98
CA LYS A 35 -30.93 47.19 -5.92
C LYS A 35 -29.50 47.08 -5.42
N TYR A 36 -28.95 48.15 -4.84
CA TYR A 36 -27.63 48.14 -4.23
C TYR A 36 -27.57 47.23 -3.01
N THR A 37 -28.58 47.24 -2.13
CA THR A 37 -28.63 46.34 -0.97
C THR A 37 -28.82 44.88 -1.36
N SER A 38 -29.64 44.57 -2.36
CA SER A 38 -29.80 43.22 -2.91
C SER A 38 -28.51 42.74 -3.57
N ALA A 39 -27.91 43.55 -4.45
CA ALA A 39 -26.64 43.21 -5.08
C ALA A 39 -25.50 43.02 -4.06
N LYS A 40 -25.48 43.81 -2.98
CA LYS A 40 -24.53 43.64 -1.88
C LYS A 40 -24.79 42.37 -1.07
N ALA A 41 -26.05 42.03 -0.81
CA ALA A 41 -26.42 40.78 -0.15
C ALA A 41 -26.09 39.56 -1.03
N ASP A 42 -26.32 39.64 -2.33
CA ASP A 42 -25.99 38.60 -3.30
C ASP A 42 -24.46 38.45 -3.45
N MET A 43 -23.71 39.56 -3.48
CA MET A 43 -22.24 39.51 -3.42
C MET A 43 -21.73 38.93 -2.10
N GLN A 44 -22.33 39.27 -0.96
CA GLN A 44 -21.95 38.72 0.33
C GLN A 44 -22.30 37.24 0.44
N ALA A 45 -23.42 36.80 -0.15
CA ALA A 45 -23.78 35.39 -0.25
C ALA A 45 -22.84 34.64 -1.20
N ALA A 46 -22.50 35.21 -2.36
CA ALA A 46 -21.52 34.64 -3.29
C ALA A 46 -20.11 34.57 -2.68
N GLN A 47 -19.69 35.60 -1.95
CA GLN A 47 -18.43 35.60 -1.20
C GLN A 47 -18.47 34.61 -0.03
N ALA A 48 -19.61 34.46 0.66
CA ALA A 48 -19.78 33.46 1.71
C ALA A 48 -19.76 32.03 1.13
N ASP A 49 -20.33 31.81 -0.05
CA ASP A 49 -20.26 30.53 -0.77
C ASP A 49 -18.84 30.26 -1.31
N GLU A 50 -18.13 31.29 -1.79
CA GLU A 50 -16.71 31.20 -2.21
C GLU A 50 -15.76 30.93 -1.02
N ILE A 51 -16.08 31.47 0.16
CA ILE A 51 -15.35 31.20 1.42
C ILE A 51 -15.74 29.83 2.00
N ALA A 52 -17.02 29.43 1.92
CA ALA A 52 -17.50 28.13 2.41
C ALA A 52 -17.10 26.96 1.51
N THR A 53 -16.71 27.23 0.25
CA THR A 53 -16.15 26.22 -0.67
C THR A 53 -14.63 26.06 -0.55
N HIS A 54 -13.94 26.95 0.18
CA HIS A 54 -12.58 26.67 0.66
C HIS A 54 -12.64 25.74 1.88
N TYR A 55 -13.10 24.51 1.67
CA TYR A 55 -12.57 23.41 2.47
C TYR A 55 -11.10 23.36 2.14
N ILE A 56 -10.28 23.74 3.12
CA ILE A 56 -8.86 23.46 3.05
C ILE A 56 -8.76 21.93 3.13
N ASP A 57 -8.67 21.30 1.95
CA ASP A 57 -8.45 19.87 1.76
C ASP A 57 -6.99 19.58 2.15
N LEU A 58 -6.76 19.56 3.46
CA LEU A 58 -5.48 19.14 4.02
C LEU A 58 -5.58 17.65 4.26
N ASP A 59 -4.87 16.90 3.42
CA ASP A 59 -4.47 15.52 3.65
C ASP A 59 -3.55 15.48 4.88
N TYR A 60 -4.15 15.67 6.06
CA TYR A 60 -3.43 15.63 7.32
C TYR A 60 -3.38 14.18 7.80
N TYR A 61 -2.18 13.63 7.83
CA TYR A 61 -1.92 12.35 8.47
C TYR A 61 -2.00 12.52 9.98
N GLU A 62 -3.11 12.08 10.56
CA GLU A 62 -3.13 11.81 11.98
C GLU A 62 -2.46 10.45 12.20
N TYR A 63 -1.24 10.53 12.69
CA TYR A 63 -0.68 9.47 13.50
C TYR A 63 -1.50 9.46 14.79
N GLU A 64 -2.73 8.94 14.75
CA GLU A 64 -3.39 8.50 15.97
C GLU A 64 -2.57 7.29 16.38
N ILE A 65 -1.52 7.62 17.11
CA ILE A 65 -0.47 6.80 17.64
C ILE A 65 -1.16 5.60 18.31
N ILE A 66 -1.25 4.48 17.59
CA ILE A 66 -0.73 3.27 18.19
C ILE A 66 0.74 3.64 18.39
N GLN A 67 1.10 4.05 19.61
CA GLN A 67 2.51 3.96 19.99
C GLN A 67 2.85 2.55 19.63
N ASP A 68 3.90 2.28 18.85
CA ASP A 68 4.33 0.99 18.27
C ASP A 68 4.54 -0.14 19.32
N LYS A 69 3.70 -0.19 20.37
CA LYS A 69 3.76 -0.79 21.71
C LYS A 69 2.41 -0.81 22.46
N GLN A 70 1.36 -0.09 22.06
CA GLN A 70 0.05 -0.14 22.72
C GLN A 70 -0.91 -1.03 21.93
N ASN A 71 -1.05 -2.28 22.39
CA ASN A 71 -2.01 -3.30 21.98
C ASN A 71 -3.31 -2.74 21.38
N PRO A 72 -3.41 -2.60 20.04
CA PRO A 72 -4.70 -2.31 19.44
C PRO A 72 -5.64 -3.51 19.64
N ASP A 73 -6.93 -3.26 19.88
CA ASP A 73 -7.97 -4.31 19.95
C ASP A 73 -8.21 -5.04 18.60
N TYR A 74 -7.39 -4.74 17.60
CA TYR A 74 -7.47 -5.30 16.25
C TYR A 74 -6.08 -5.71 15.75
N THR A 75 -6.05 -6.67 14.85
CA THR A 75 -4.85 -7.18 14.20
C THR A 75 -4.95 -6.90 12.71
N ILE A 76 -3.89 -6.37 12.12
CA ILE A 76 -3.72 -6.24 10.66
C ILE A 76 -2.44 -6.99 10.29
N GLY A 77 -2.52 -7.85 9.27
CA GLY A 77 -1.37 -8.54 8.71
C GLY A 77 -1.28 -8.29 7.22
N LEU A 78 -0.08 -7.97 6.73
CA LEU A 78 0.22 -7.78 5.32
C LEU A 78 1.37 -8.69 4.89
N LEU A 79 1.17 -9.39 3.78
CA LEU A 79 2.19 -10.18 3.07
C LEU A 79 2.38 -9.59 1.67
N VAL A 80 3.64 -9.47 1.26
CA VAL A 80 4.03 -8.85 0.00
C VAL A 80 4.45 -9.95 -0.98
N ASP A 81 3.93 -9.87 -2.20
CA ASP A 81 4.11 -10.86 -3.28
C ASP A 81 3.95 -12.32 -2.82
N PRO A 82 2.81 -12.68 -2.21
CA PRO A 82 2.77 -13.90 -1.42
C PRO A 82 2.65 -15.19 -2.22
N CYS A 83 2.29 -15.09 -3.50
CA CYS A 83 2.11 -16.22 -4.42
C CYS A 83 3.21 -16.28 -5.49
N SER A 84 4.40 -15.72 -5.25
CA SER A 84 5.45 -15.58 -6.27
C SER A 84 5.81 -16.90 -6.98
N THR A 85 5.78 -18.02 -6.26
CA THR A 85 6.08 -19.38 -6.77
C THR A 85 4.84 -20.27 -6.92
N SER A 86 3.65 -19.72 -6.66
CA SER A 86 2.38 -20.47 -6.57
C SER A 86 1.32 -19.91 -7.51
N PHE A 87 0.16 -20.59 -7.61
CA PHE A 87 -0.95 -20.10 -8.42
C PHE A 87 -1.55 -18.80 -7.83
N PRO A 88 -2.13 -17.91 -8.66
CA PRO A 88 -2.84 -16.73 -8.19
C PRO A 88 -3.91 -17.09 -7.14
N GLY A 89 -4.03 -16.26 -6.10
CA GLY A 89 -4.97 -16.50 -5.01
C GLY A 89 -4.55 -17.59 -4.03
N CYS A 90 -3.28 -17.99 -4.02
CA CYS A 90 -2.71 -18.98 -3.07
C CYS A 90 -3.03 -18.71 -1.59
N CYS A 91 -3.19 -17.43 -1.20
CA CYS A 91 -3.50 -17.01 0.16
C CYS A 91 -4.99 -16.87 0.46
N GLN A 92 -5.86 -17.03 -0.55
CA GLN A 92 -7.27 -16.71 -0.41
C GLN A 92 -7.93 -17.66 0.60
N ASP A 93 -8.55 -17.08 1.63
CA ASP A 93 -9.20 -17.82 2.72
C ASP A 93 -8.27 -18.76 3.51
N GLN A 94 -6.96 -18.58 3.39
CA GLN A 94 -5.96 -19.36 4.11
C GLN A 94 -5.24 -18.49 5.14
N PHE A 95 -4.76 -19.14 6.20
CA PHE A 95 -3.84 -18.48 7.12
C PHE A 95 -2.46 -18.44 6.46
N GLY A 96 -1.96 -17.23 6.21
CA GLY A 96 -0.61 -17.05 5.71
C GLY A 96 0.38 -17.21 6.84
N THR A 97 1.55 -17.75 6.54
CA THR A 97 2.66 -17.78 7.51
C THR A 97 3.38 -16.44 7.41
N PRO A 98 3.37 -15.59 8.46
CA PRO A 98 4.14 -14.35 8.43
C PRO A 98 5.63 -14.69 8.26
N ALA A 99 6.33 -14.02 7.34
CA ALA A 99 7.78 -14.20 7.20
C ALA A 99 8.61 -13.55 8.32
N TYR A 100 7.99 -13.01 9.38
CA TYR A 100 8.72 -12.24 10.40
C TYR A 100 8.74 -12.90 11.77
N VAL A 101 9.90 -13.51 12.04
CA VAL A 101 10.86 -13.06 13.07
C VAL A 101 10.59 -11.56 13.43
N VAL A 102 10.05 -11.31 14.62
CA VAL A 102 9.52 -10.02 15.13
C VAL A 102 10.54 -8.88 15.00
N PRO A 103 10.20 -7.62 14.66
CA PRO A 103 11.17 -6.51 14.71
C PRO A 103 11.87 -6.43 16.08
N GLY A 104 13.20 -6.59 16.12
CA GLY A 104 14.00 -6.74 17.35
C GLY A 104 14.47 -8.17 17.65
N SER A 105 14.04 -9.14 16.86
CA SER A 105 14.64 -10.47 16.83
C SER A 105 16.00 -10.39 16.14
N ASN A 106 17.04 -10.73 16.89
CA ASN A 106 18.35 -10.95 16.31
C ASN A 106 18.26 -12.26 15.54
N ILE A 107 18.07 -12.16 14.21
CA ILE A 107 18.58 -13.21 13.33
C ILE A 107 20.09 -13.13 13.51
N ASN A 108 20.64 -14.05 14.30
CA ASN A 108 22.08 -14.22 14.29
C ASN A 108 22.49 -14.68 12.88
N SER A 109 23.78 -14.54 12.56
CA SER A 109 24.39 -15.02 11.32
C SER A 109 24.04 -16.48 10.97
N ASP A 110 23.55 -17.25 11.93
CA ASP A 110 23.36 -18.69 11.87
C ASP A 110 21.92 -19.08 11.51
N GLY A 111 21.07 -18.12 11.10
CA GLY A 111 19.70 -18.39 10.65
C GLY A 111 18.74 -18.89 11.75
N VAL A 112 19.17 -18.85 13.02
CA VAL A 112 18.33 -19.21 14.16
C VAL A 112 17.59 -17.96 14.62
N ALA A 113 16.31 -17.88 14.26
CA ALA A 113 15.42 -16.86 14.80
C ALA A 113 15.28 -17.06 16.31
N SER A 114 16.03 -16.31 17.13
CA SER A 114 15.69 -16.18 18.55
C SER A 114 14.37 -15.40 18.59
N LEU A 115 13.26 -16.11 18.77
CA LEU A 115 11.99 -15.46 19.05
C LEU A 115 12.17 -14.72 20.36
N VAL A 116 11.97 -13.41 20.34
CA VAL A 116 11.91 -12.61 21.55
C VAL A 116 10.43 -12.40 21.89
N ASP A 117 10.12 -12.34 23.17
CA ASP A 117 8.81 -11.94 23.64
C ASP A 117 8.60 -10.44 23.34
N GLU A 118 7.40 -9.97 23.64
CA GLU A 118 6.98 -8.57 23.51
C GLU A 118 7.83 -7.57 24.33
N TYR A 119 8.75 -8.05 25.19
CA TYR A 119 9.70 -7.25 25.98
C TYR A 119 11.15 -7.38 25.49
N GLY A 120 11.40 -8.13 24.41
CA GLY A 120 12.74 -8.37 23.88
C GLY A 120 13.50 -9.51 24.59
N ALA A 121 12.86 -10.27 25.49
CA ALA A 121 13.50 -11.39 26.15
C ALA A 121 13.39 -12.66 25.28
N PRO A 122 14.46 -13.46 25.13
CA PRO A 122 14.43 -14.65 24.30
C PRO A 122 13.43 -15.68 24.84
N MET A 123 12.48 -16.07 23.99
CA MET A 123 11.51 -17.11 24.25
C MET A 123 12.14 -18.50 24.12
N PRO A 124 11.69 -19.49 24.91
CA PRO A 124 12.15 -20.86 24.79
C PRO A 124 11.86 -21.45 23.39
N ALA A 125 12.77 -22.27 22.87
CA ALA A 125 12.60 -22.93 21.56
C ALA A 125 11.31 -23.76 21.45
N SER A 126 10.79 -24.28 22.58
CA SER A 126 9.53 -25.04 22.64
C SER A 126 8.27 -24.23 22.33
N VAL A 127 8.37 -22.90 22.34
CA VAL A 127 7.26 -21.98 22.02
C VAL A 127 7.32 -21.51 20.57
N SER A 128 8.40 -21.84 19.84
CA SER A 128 8.56 -21.53 18.42
C SER A 128 7.66 -22.41 17.57
N ARG A 129 6.81 -21.77 16.76
CA ARG A 129 6.07 -22.42 15.67
C ARG A 129 6.81 -22.37 14.34
N ILE A 130 8.03 -21.83 14.31
CA ILE A 130 8.87 -21.90 13.11
C ILE A 130 9.32 -23.36 12.99
N GLY A 131 8.87 -24.04 11.95
CA GLY A 131 9.34 -25.40 11.67
C GLY A 131 10.84 -25.39 11.43
N ASP A 132 11.52 -26.47 11.81
CA ASP A 132 12.96 -26.62 11.59
C ASP A 132 13.29 -26.38 10.11
N PHE A 133 14.33 -25.58 9.84
CA PHE A 133 14.82 -25.46 8.48
C PHE A 133 15.37 -26.82 8.05
N PRO A 134 15.00 -27.32 6.85
CA PRO A 134 15.58 -28.55 6.33
C PRO A 134 17.10 -28.38 6.22
N SER A 135 17.85 -29.40 6.66
CA SER A 135 19.29 -29.45 6.48
C SER A 135 19.64 -30.19 5.19
N VAL A 136 20.71 -29.74 4.55
CA VAL A 136 21.29 -30.35 3.35
C VAL A 136 22.71 -30.77 3.65
N PHE A 137 23.16 -31.82 2.97
CA PHE A 137 24.54 -32.27 3.04
C PHE A 137 25.45 -31.21 2.40
N ASP A 138 26.39 -30.69 3.20
CA ASP A 138 27.38 -29.70 2.79
C ASP A 138 28.75 -30.11 3.34
N PRO A 139 29.64 -30.68 2.49
CA PRO A 139 30.94 -31.20 2.93
C PRO A 139 31.92 -30.10 3.36
N ASP A 140 31.60 -28.82 3.15
CA ASP A 140 32.41 -27.70 3.60
C ASP A 140 32.10 -27.31 5.07
N CYS A 141 31.08 -27.93 5.68
CA CYS A 141 30.70 -27.75 7.08
C CYS A 141 31.46 -28.70 8.01
N LEU A 142 32.21 -28.14 8.95
CA LEU A 142 33.11 -28.87 9.84
C LEU A 142 32.88 -28.48 11.29
N VAL A 143 33.35 -29.32 12.22
CA VAL A 143 33.27 -29.09 13.66
C VAL A 143 34.67 -29.00 14.25
N ASP A 144 34.93 -27.98 15.06
CA ASP A 144 36.21 -27.81 15.72
C ASP A 144 36.36 -28.68 16.99
N SER A 145 37.55 -28.69 17.59
CA SER A 145 37.83 -29.47 18.81
C SER A 145 36.98 -29.06 20.02
N SER A 146 36.35 -27.89 19.97
CA SER A 146 35.47 -27.35 21.00
C SER A 146 33.99 -27.62 20.72
N GLY A 147 33.68 -28.32 19.62
CA GLY A 147 32.30 -28.63 19.24
C GLY A 147 31.57 -27.49 18.53
N LYS A 148 32.29 -26.45 18.08
CA LYS A 148 31.69 -25.34 17.33
C LYS A 148 31.74 -25.61 15.82
N VAL A 149 30.62 -25.40 15.16
CA VAL A 149 30.47 -25.62 13.71
C VAL A 149 31.00 -24.41 12.94
N TYR A 150 31.63 -24.64 11.78
CA TYR A 150 32.13 -23.61 10.88
C TYR A 150 32.12 -24.10 9.42
N ARG A 151 32.12 -23.16 8.46
CA ARG A 151 32.35 -23.45 7.05
C ARG A 151 33.77 -23.12 6.63
N ASN A 152 34.40 -23.98 5.83
CA ASN A 152 35.66 -23.67 5.19
C ASN A 152 35.40 -22.95 3.85
N THR A 153 35.68 -21.65 3.79
CA THR A 153 35.49 -20.86 2.57
C THR A 153 36.80 -20.69 1.83
N THR A 154 36.78 -21.02 0.54
CA THR A 154 37.90 -20.76 -0.38
C THR A 154 37.66 -19.43 -1.08
N VAL A 155 38.52 -18.46 -0.82
CA VAL A 155 38.47 -17.15 -1.49
C VAL A 155 39.50 -17.14 -2.60
N HIS A 156 39.03 -17.00 -3.83
CA HIS A 156 39.85 -16.81 -5.01
C HIS A 156 40.08 -15.31 -5.21
N HIS A 157 41.33 -14.89 -5.12
CA HIS A 157 41.73 -13.51 -5.37
C HIS A 157 41.96 -13.28 -6.86
N SER A 158 41.81 -12.02 -7.30
CA SER A 158 42.02 -11.61 -8.69
C SER A 158 43.47 -11.79 -9.19
N ASP A 159 44.42 -11.97 -8.26
CA ASP A 159 45.83 -12.27 -8.54
C ASP A 159 46.11 -13.78 -8.73
N GLY A 160 45.07 -14.63 -8.65
CA GLY A 160 45.19 -16.08 -8.77
C GLY A 160 45.60 -16.80 -7.49
N SER A 161 45.74 -16.09 -6.36
CA SER A 161 45.97 -16.69 -5.05
C SER A 161 44.67 -17.26 -4.46
N VAL A 162 44.80 -18.31 -3.65
CA VAL A 162 43.69 -18.93 -2.92
C VAL A 162 43.97 -18.77 -1.44
N SER A 163 43.04 -18.15 -0.71
CA SER A 163 43.08 -18.10 0.75
C SER A 163 41.94 -18.91 1.35
N PHE A 164 42.24 -19.65 2.41
CA PHE A 164 41.27 -20.41 3.18
C PHE A 164 40.82 -19.56 4.36
N ALA A 165 39.53 -19.35 4.51
CA ALA A 165 38.93 -18.61 5.61
C ALA A 165 37.93 -19.50 6.34
N ILE A 166 38.03 -19.51 7.68
CA ILE A 166 37.07 -20.19 8.54
C ILE A 166 35.94 -19.22 8.84
N ASP A 167 34.73 -19.59 8.44
CA ASP A 167 33.53 -18.82 8.68
C ASP A 167 32.69 -19.48 9.78
N TYR A 168 32.82 -18.96 11.00
CA TYR A 168 32.01 -19.37 12.15
C TYR A 168 30.60 -18.77 12.15
N SER A 169 30.29 -17.89 11.20
CA SER A 169 28.97 -17.27 10.98
C SER A 169 28.22 -17.90 9.81
N SER A 170 28.69 -19.05 9.33
CA SER A 170 28.09 -19.77 8.21
C SER A 170 26.76 -20.44 8.57
N THR A 171 26.03 -20.92 7.56
CA THR A 171 24.76 -21.67 7.75
C THR A 171 24.96 -23.11 8.20
N CYS A 172 26.16 -23.51 8.62
CA CYS A 172 26.45 -24.88 9.08
C CYS A 172 25.81 -25.16 10.44
N VAL A 173 25.11 -26.30 10.55
CA VAL A 173 24.42 -26.73 11.78
C VAL A 173 25.04 -27.93 12.44
N ASP A 174 25.74 -28.78 11.67
CA ASP A 174 26.49 -29.93 12.17
C ASP A 174 27.60 -30.33 11.18
N LEU A 175 28.39 -31.34 11.52
CA LEU A 175 29.39 -31.94 10.63
C LEU A 175 28.73 -32.40 9.32
N ASP A 176 29.23 -31.88 8.20
CA ASP A 176 28.72 -32.13 6.85
C ASP A 176 27.25 -31.71 6.62
N PHE A 177 26.67 -30.86 7.49
CA PHE A 177 25.29 -30.38 7.36
C PHE A 177 25.18 -28.86 7.46
N ALA A 178 24.53 -28.26 6.46
CA ALA A 178 24.13 -26.86 6.46
C ALA A 178 22.61 -26.72 6.43
N ILE A 179 22.10 -25.59 6.94
CA ILE A 179 20.74 -25.15 6.65
C ILE A 179 20.61 -24.92 5.15
N GLU A 180 19.54 -25.45 4.57
CA GLU A 180 19.16 -25.18 3.19
C GLU A 180 19.08 -23.66 2.95
N ALA A 181 19.73 -23.18 1.89
CA ALA A 181 19.62 -21.77 1.54
C ALA A 181 18.15 -21.40 1.35
N SER A 182 17.75 -20.20 1.79
CA SER A 182 16.39 -19.66 1.58
C SER A 182 15.95 -19.74 0.12
N ALA A 183 16.89 -19.61 -0.82
CA ALA A 183 16.64 -19.73 -2.26
C ALA A 183 16.25 -21.15 -2.73
N SER A 184 16.61 -22.20 -1.98
CA SER A 184 16.27 -23.61 -2.26
C SER A 184 15.10 -24.13 -1.42
N GLN A 185 14.72 -23.41 -0.37
CA GLN A 185 13.65 -23.80 0.53
C GLN A 185 12.28 -23.71 -0.15
N SER A 186 11.50 -24.80 -0.09
CA SER A 186 10.10 -24.79 -0.52
C SER A 186 9.25 -24.06 0.52
N TYR A 187 8.96 -22.79 0.28
CA TYR A 187 8.05 -22.01 1.12
C TYR A 187 6.60 -22.49 0.98
N PRO A 188 5.76 -22.30 2.02
CA PRO A 188 4.32 -22.44 1.90
C PRO A 188 3.78 -21.61 0.74
N ALA A 189 2.68 -22.07 0.13
CA ALA A 189 2.10 -21.38 -1.01
C ALA A 189 1.76 -19.90 -0.71
N CYS A 190 1.35 -19.60 0.52
CA CYS A 190 1.11 -18.25 1.02
C CYS A 190 2.25 -17.77 1.93
N TRP A 191 3.25 -17.15 1.32
CA TRP A 191 4.48 -16.68 1.98
C TRP A 191 4.60 -15.14 1.92
N ASP A 192 5.59 -14.52 2.57
CA ASP A 192 5.84 -13.08 2.45
C ASP A 192 7.22 -12.84 1.82
N ASN A 193 7.20 -12.40 0.57
CA ASN A 193 8.36 -12.13 -0.29
C ASN A 193 8.70 -10.63 -0.30
N ASN A 194 8.61 -9.98 0.85
CA ASN A 194 8.89 -8.55 1.01
C ASN A 194 10.32 -8.13 0.61
N GLY A 195 11.30 -9.04 0.54
CA GLY A 195 12.69 -8.71 0.24
C GLY A 195 13.07 -8.75 -1.25
N SER A 196 12.19 -9.25 -2.11
CA SER A 196 12.52 -9.61 -3.50
C SER A 196 11.58 -9.01 -4.54
N VAL A 197 10.85 -7.94 -4.19
CA VAL A 197 9.84 -7.34 -5.07
C VAL A 197 10.51 -6.73 -6.31
N ASN A 198 10.01 -7.11 -7.49
CA ASN A 198 10.41 -6.50 -8.75
C ASN A 198 9.30 -5.59 -9.29
N ALA A 199 9.55 -4.28 -9.32
CA ALA A 199 8.60 -3.27 -9.74
C ALA A 199 8.35 -3.20 -11.26
N LEU A 200 9.12 -3.93 -12.06
CA LEU A 200 8.84 -4.17 -13.49
C LEU A 200 7.96 -5.40 -13.73
N SER A 201 7.80 -6.27 -12.72
CA SER A 201 7.00 -7.47 -12.87
C SER A 201 5.50 -7.14 -12.94
N SER A 202 4.78 -8.00 -13.63
CA SER A 202 3.32 -8.03 -13.51
C SER A 202 2.91 -8.83 -12.29
N CYS A 203 1.81 -8.46 -11.67
CA CYS A 203 1.20 -9.19 -10.56
C CYS A 203 -0.19 -9.70 -10.95
N TYR A 204 -0.73 -10.60 -10.13
CA TYR A 204 -2.00 -11.25 -10.40
C TYR A 204 -3.03 -10.86 -9.33
N THR A 205 -4.24 -10.56 -9.78
CA THR A 205 -5.41 -10.50 -8.89
C THR A 205 -5.77 -11.91 -8.41
N PHE A 206 -6.64 -12.01 -7.39
CA PHE A 206 -7.06 -13.30 -6.85
C PHE A 206 -7.72 -14.22 -7.90
N ASP A 207 -8.36 -13.63 -8.93
CA ASP A 207 -8.99 -14.36 -10.03
C ASP A 207 -8.05 -14.62 -11.22
N GLY A 208 -6.76 -14.31 -11.08
CA GLY A 208 -5.73 -14.61 -12.07
C GLY A 208 -5.58 -13.58 -13.19
N ARG A 209 -6.24 -12.42 -13.11
CA ARG A 209 -6.02 -11.34 -14.09
C ARG A 209 -4.67 -10.68 -13.84
N VAL A 210 -3.96 -10.44 -14.92
CA VAL A 210 -2.64 -9.82 -14.90
C VAL A 210 -2.78 -8.30 -14.86
N LYS A 211 -2.03 -7.66 -13.96
CA LYS A 211 -1.81 -6.20 -13.97
C LYS A 211 -0.32 -5.92 -14.13
N PRO A 212 0.08 -4.95 -14.96
CA PRO A 212 1.49 -4.59 -15.13
C PRO A 212 1.99 -3.76 -13.94
N ASN A 213 3.30 -3.85 -13.66
CA ASN A 213 4.04 -2.99 -12.71
C ASN A 213 3.34 -2.85 -11.36
N CYS A 214 3.07 -3.99 -10.74
CA CYS A 214 2.35 -4.06 -9.48
C CYS A 214 2.90 -5.19 -8.61
N VAL A 215 2.46 -5.20 -7.35
CA VAL A 215 2.71 -6.28 -6.42
C VAL A 215 1.38 -6.80 -5.86
N SER A 216 1.25 -8.12 -5.77
CA SER A 216 0.13 -8.73 -5.09
C SER A 216 0.35 -8.59 -3.58
N VAL A 217 -0.66 -8.11 -2.87
CA VAL A 217 -0.62 -7.95 -1.42
C VAL A 217 -1.71 -8.80 -0.81
N ALA A 218 -1.34 -9.73 0.05
CA ALA A 218 -2.32 -10.41 0.88
C ALA A 218 -2.49 -9.65 2.18
N TYR A 219 -3.75 -9.39 2.56
CA TYR A 219 -4.09 -8.75 3.81
C TYR A 219 -5.04 -9.62 4.65
N MET A 220 -4.82 -9.63 5.95
CA MET A 220 -5.75 -10.12 6.96
C MET A 220 -6.04 -9.00 7.94
N GLN A 221 -7.27 -8.92 8.44
CA GLN A 221 -7.59 -7.89 9.41
C GLN A 221 -8.77 -8.27 10.31
N THR A 222 -8.73 -7.89 11.58
CA THR A 222 -9.88 -7.89 12.50
C THR A 222 -10.44 -6.50 12.77
N ALA A 223 -9.89 -5.48 12.09
CA ALA A 223 -10.35 -4.09 12.17
C ALA A 223 -11.58 -3.84 11.25
N PHE A 224 -11.92 -2.56 11.06
CA PHE A 224 -12.95 -2.14 10.11
C PHE A 224 -12.32 -1.74 8.76
N ILE A 225 -12.81 -2.31 7.66
CA ILE A 225 -12.62 -1.78 6.31
C ILE A 225 -13.78 -0.81 6.06
N VAL A 226 -13.49 0.49 6.16
CA VAL A 226 -14.49 1.55 5.99
C VAL A 226 -14.72 1.76 4.49
N GLN A 227 -15.99 1.71 4.10
CA GLN A 227 -16.45 2.12 2.78
C GLN A 227 -17.37 3.32 2.89
N CYS A 228 -17.17 4.24 1.98
CA CYS A 228 -18.03 5.39 1.83
C CYS A 228 -19.17 5.08 0.88
N MET A 229 -20.31 5.74 1.08
CA MET A 229 -21.55 5.50 0.35
C MET A 229 -22.07 6.81 -0.25
N GLY A 230 -23.03 6.69 -1.18
CA GLY A 230 -23.64 7.84 -1.84
C GLY A 230 -22.66 8.60 -2.74
N ILE A 231 -22.74 9.93 -2.72
CA ILE A 231 -21.92 10.81 -3.57
C ILE A 231 -20.41 10.71 -3.29
N PHE A 232 -20.04 10.24 -2.09
CA PHE A 232 -18.64 10.09 -1.66
C PHE A 232 -18.10 8.67 -1.84
N ALA A 233 -18.87 7.76 -2.45
CA ALA A 233 -18.49 6.35 -2.57
C ALA A 233 -17.15 6.14 -3.30
N LEU A 234 -16.78 7.06 -4.19
CA LEU A 234 -15.54 7.03 -4.97
C LEU A 234 -14.59 8.19 -4.61
N ASP A 235 -14.88 8.96 -3.56
CA ASP A 235 -14.01 10.06 -3.11
C ASP A 235 -12.71 9.49 -2.54
N ASN A 236 -11.56 10.06 -2.91
CA ASN A 236 -10.25 9.60 -2.44
C ASN A 236 -9.94 10.01 -0.99
N HIS A 237 -10.73 10.90 -0.40
CA HIS A 237 -10.64 11.25 1.03
C HIS A 237 -11.51 10.33 1.89
N CYS A 238 -12.13 9.30 1.30
CA CYS A 238 -13.10 8.48 2.01
C CYS A 238 -12.94 6.99 1.70
N GLY A 239 -12.52 6.23 2.72
CA GLY A 239 -12.44 4.77 2.68
C GLY A 239 -11.13 4.22 3.25
N THR A 240 -10.91 2.91 3.09
CA THR A 240 -9.66 2.26 3.49
C THR A 240 -8.75 2.03 2.29
N PHE A 241 -7.47 2.36 2.44
CA PHE A 241 -6.46 2.29 1.38
C PHE A 241 -5.21 1.56 1.86
N LEU A 242 -4.57 0.87 0.92
CA LEU A 242 -3.16 0.54 1.02
C LEU A 242 -2.40 1.56 0.18
N GLU A 243 -1.49 2.28 0.82
CA GLU A 243 -0.71 3.34 0.21
C GLU A 243 0.76 2.97 0.19
N LEU A 244 1.44 3.27 -0.90
CA LEU A 244 2.87 3.08 -1.05
C LEU A 244 3.58 4.39 -0.73
N HIS A 245 4.52 4.33 0.21
CA HIS A 245 5.29 5.46 0.70
C HIS A 245 6.78 5.13 0.72
N LYS A 246 7.62 6.16 0.77
CA LYS A 246 9.01 5.98 1.23
C LYS A 246 9.03 5.91 2.76
N PRO A 247 10.05 5.30 3.37
CA PRO A 247 10.13 5.20 4.83
C PRO A 247 10.06 6.59 5.49
N GLY A 248 9.02 6.81 6.29
CA GLY A 248 8.79 8.07 7.00
C GLY A 248 8.43 9.28 6.13
N ASP A 249 8.11 9.08 4.84
CA ASP A 249 7.67 10.14 3.93
C ASP A 249 6.16 10.01 3.70
N GLU A 250 5.40 11.10 3.86
CA GLU A 250 3.93 11.13 3.71
C GLU A 250 3.49 11.19 2.23
N VAL A 251 4.43 11.33 1.30
CA VAL A 251 4.13 11.41 -0.13
C VAL A 251 3.65 10.06 -0.66
N ILE A 252 2.36 10.01 -1.03
CA ILE A 252 1.73 8.85 -1.66
C ILE A 252 2.33 8.65 -3.06
N LEU A 253 3.06 7.55 -3.24
CA LEU A 253 3.59 7.13 -4.54
C LEU A 253 2.53 6.40 -5.36
N ALA A 254 1.84 5.47 -4.72
CA ALA A 254 0.78 4.68 -5.32
C ALA A 254 -0.24 4.29 -4.26
N GLN A 255 -1.44 3.92 -4.69
CA GLN A 255 -2.49 3.53 -3.76
C GLN A 255 -3.45 2.52 -4.38
N THR A 256 -4.07 1.70 -3.53
CA THR A 256 -5.19 0.86 -3.90
C THR A 256 -6.27 0.94 -2.83
N ARG A 257 -7.53 1.09 -3.24
CA ARG A 257 -8.68 1.14 -2.33
C ARG A 257 -9.10 -0.28 -1.98
N LEU A 258 -9.27 -0.56 -0.69
CA LEU A 258 -9.82 -1.83 -0.24
C LEU A 258 -11.34 -1.81 -0.29
N THR A 259 -11.92 -2.90 -0.77
CA THR A 259 -13.36 -3.13 -0.76
C THR A 259 -13.79 -3.85 0.53
N ALA A 260 -15.01 -3.57 1.00
CA ALA A 260 -15.58 -4.22 2.17
C ALA A 260 -15.77 -5.70 1.86
N GLU A 261 -15.06 -6.52 2.61
CA GLU A 261 -15.08 -7.96 2.50
C GLU A 261 -14.99 -8.55 3.91
N PHE A 262 -15.51 -9.76 4.09
CA PHE A 262 -15.29 -10.53 5.31
C PHE A 262 -14.00 -11.35 5.14
N PRO A 263 -12.88 -10.97 5.79
CA PRO A 263 -11.65 -11.73 5.70
C PRO A 263 -11.75 -12.97 6.60
N ASN A 264 -11.77 -14.16 6.01
CA ASN A 264 -11.59 -15.43 6.72
C ASN A 264 -10.15 -15.89 6.49
N GLY A 265 -9.17 -15.27 7.16
CA GLY A 265 -7.75 -15.41 6.82
C GLY A 265 -7.30 -14.29 5.88
N TYR A 266 -6.38 -14.60 4.95
CA TYR A 266 -5.87 -13.62 4.02
C TYR A 266 -6.78 -13.44 2.79
N ARG A 267 -6.86 -12.20 2.32
CA ARG A 267 -7.47 -11.78 1.06
C ARG A 267 -6.40 -11.16 0.18
N THR A 268 -6.44 -11.40 -1.12
CA THR A 268 -5.43 -10.86 -2.05
C THR A 268 -5.96 -9.67 -2.82
N THR A 269 -5.22 -8.56 -2.77
CA THR A 269 -5.40 -7.40 -3.64
C THR A 269 -4.12 -7.10 -4.42
N THR A 270 -4.16 -6.11 -5.30
CA THR A 270 -3.00 -5.65 -6.07
C THR A 270 -2.70 -4.20 -5.72
N LEU A 271 -1.45 -3.91 -5.38
CA LEU A 271 -0.95 -2.54 -5.18
C LEU A 271 -0.12 -2.15 -6.43
N PRO A 272 -0.52 -1.11 -7.18
CA PRO A 272 0.31 -0.61 -8.27
C PRO A 272 1.63 -0.07 -7.72
N LEU A 273 2.70 -0.21 -8.49
CA LEU A 273 4.04 0.30 -8.16
C LEU A 273 4.42 1.51 -9.00
N PHE A 274 3.43 2.19 -9.58
CA PHE A 274 3.65 3.42 -10.34
C PHE A 274 4.14 4.57 -9.47
N PHE A 275 5.04 5.40 -10.00
CA PHE A 275 5.55 6.54 -9.25
C PHE A 275 4.60 7.73 -9.34
N GLN A 276 4.03 8.14 -8.20
CA GLN A 276 3.09 9.26 -8.05
C GLN A 276 1.90 9.18 -9.02
N GLY A 277 1.35 7.97 -9.20
CA GLY A 277 0.23 7.71 -10.12
C GLY A 277 0.56 7.82 -11.62
N ASN A 278 1.81 8.11 -11.99
CA ASN A 278 2.22 8.18 -13.39
C ASN A 278 2.49 6.77 -13.95
N THR A 279 1.64 6.30 -14.86
CA THR A 279 1.74 4.95 -15.45
C THR A 279 2.95 4.75 -16.36
N SER A 280 3.65 5.81 -16.75
CA SER A 280 4.91 5.74 -17.50
C SER A 280 6.15 5.68 -16.58
N ARG A 281 5.97 5.57 -15.26
CA ARG A 281 7.07 5.51 -14.29
C ARG A 281 6.76 4.50 -13.20
N THR A 282 7.75 3.73 -12.78
CA THR A 282 7.64 2.80 -11.66
C THR A 282 8.63 3.18 -10.55
N VAL A 283 8.34 2.76 -9.32
CA VAL A 283 9.30 2.88 -8.22
C VAL A 283 10.55 2.06 -8.52
N CYS A 284 11.70 2.53 -8.05
CA CYS A 284 13.00 1.91 -8.29
C CYS A 284 13.57 1.29 -7.01
N LEU A 285 14.75 0.67 -7.14
CA LEU A 285 15.44 -0.06 -6.07
C LEU A 285 15.54 0.78 -4.79
N GLY A 286 15.11 0.18 -3.68
CA GLY A 286 15.10 0.83 -2.37
C GLY A 286 14.07 0.24 -1.42
N ASP A 287 14.06 0.77 -0.21
CA ASP A 287 13.09 0.41 0.83
C ASP A 287 11.85 1.28 0.72
N TYR A 288 10.68 0.67 0.90
CA TYR A 288 9.37 1.31 0.86
C TYR A 288 8.48 0.78 1.97
N GLU A 289 7.38 1.49 2.22
CA GLU A 289 6.38 1.10 3.19
C GLU A 289 4.99 1.03 2.57
N ILE A 290 4.23 0.00 2.92
CA ILE A 290 2.80 -0.08 2.66
C ILE A 290 2.08 0.39 3.92
N TRP A 291 1.33 1.47 3.81
CA TRP A 291 0.54 2.04 4.89
C TRP A 291 -0.92 1.61 4.75
N TRP A 292 -1.47 1.02 5.80
CA TRP A 292 -2.90 0.81 5.93
C TRP A 292 -3.52 2.10 6.48
N VAL A 293 -4.26 2.81 5.62
CA VAL A 293 -4.80 4.13 5.95
C VAL A 293 -6.32 4.11 5.90
N LEU A 294 -6.95 4.61 6.96
CA LEU A 294 -8.36 4.98 6.94
C LEU A 294 -8.47 6.47 6.65
N ARG A 295 -9.04 6.78 5.49
CA ARG A 295 -9.33 8.15 5.09
C ARG A 295 -10.76 8.49 5.45
N THR A 296 -10.88 9.61 6.14
CA THR A 296 -12.14 10.32 6.37
C THR A 296 -12.06 11.66 5.67
N GLN A 297 -13.20 12.31 5.45
CA GLN A 297 -13.29 13.60 4.78
C GLN A 297 -12.31 14.67 5.33
N PHE A 298 -11.86 14.53 6.59
CA PHE A 298 -11.06 15.56 7.26
C PHE A 298 -9.67 15.08 7.66
N LYS A 299 -9.40 13.77 7.65
CA LYS A 299 -8.15 13.21 8.20
C LYS A 299 -7.82 11.84 7.66
N PHE A 300 -6.53 11.57 7.51
CA PHE A 300 -5.98 10.28 7.11
C PHE A 300 -5.34 9.62 8.32
N ILE A 301 -5.83 8.44 8.70
CA ILE A 301 -5.42 7.75 9.93
C ILE A 301 -4.63 6.51 9.54
N VAL A 302 -3.33 6.49 9.87
CA VAL A 302 -2.49 5.31 9.63
C VAL A 302 -2.72 4.29 10.75
N LYS A 303 -3.13 3.06 10.40
CA LYS A 303 -3.37 1.97 11.36
C LYS A 303 -2.27 0.92 11.39
N TYR A 304 -1.54 0.75 10.29
CA TYR A 304 -0.48 -0.24 10.20
C TYR A 304 0.52 0.17 9.11
N ARG A 305 1.80 -0.15 9.31
CA ARG A 305 2.87 0.05 8.32
C ARG A 305 3.62 -1.26 8.13
N LYS A 306 3.88 -1.60 6.88
CA LYS A 306 4.67 -2.76 6.48
C LYS A 306 5.81 -2.34 5.60
N SER A 307 7.04 -2.54 6.06
CA SER A 307 8.24 -2.31 5.25
C SER A 307 8.47 -3.45 4.26
N PHE A 308 8.97 -3.12 3.07
CA PHE A 308 9.40 -4.08 2.06
C PHE A 308 10.48 -3.46 1.17
N HIS A 309 11.25 -4.30 0.49
CA HIS A 309 12.36 -3.92 -0.37
C HIS A 309 12.03 -4.19 -1.84
N VAL A 310 12.22 -3.17 -2.67
CA VAL A 310 12.18 -3.30 -4.13
C VAL A 310 13.60 -3.62 -4.61
N ALA A 311 13.79 -4.83 -5.13
CA ALA A 311 15.09 -5.31 -5.60
C ALA A 311 15.40 -4.87 -7.04
N SER A 312 14.39 -4.51 -7.83
CA SER A 312 14.52 -4.10 -9.24
C SER A 312 13.33 -3.26 -9.67
N PRO A 313 13.47 -2.28 -10.58
CA PRO A 313 14.69 -1.89 -11.33
C PRO A 313 15.56 -0.88 -10.57
N VAL A 314 16.83 -0.73 -10.96
CA VAL A 314 17.68 0.36 -10.45
C VAL A 314 17.15 1.73 -10.87
N CYS A 315 17.33 2.73 -10.01
CA CYS A 315 16.88 4.10 -10.23
C CYS A 315 17.59 4.76 -11.44
N GLU A 316 16.86 5.56 -12.20
CA GLU A 316 17.41 6.28 -13.37
C GLU A 316 18.33 7.42 -12.93
N PHE A 317 19.53 7.51 -13.49
CA PHE A 317 20.45 8.61 -13.21
C PHE A 317 20.17 9.81 -14.10
N ASP A 318 20.02 10.99 -13.50
CA ASP A 318 19.86 12.25 -14.22
C ASP A 318 21.20 12.97 -14.34
N PRO A 319 21.79 13.08 -15.55
CA PRO A 319 23.08 13.73 -15.76
C PRO A 319 23.02 15.26 -15.61
N VAL A 320 21.83 15.88 -15.68
CA VAL A 320 21.67 17.33 -15.55
C VAL A 320 21.72 17.75 -14.08
N THR A 321 21.03 17.01 -13.22
CA THR A 321 21.01 17.26 -11.77
C THR A 321 22.11 16.49 -11.02
N ASN A 322 22.82 15.60 -11.71
CA ASN A 322 23.85 14.72 -11.16
C ASN A 322 23.34 13.90 -9.96
N ALA A 323 22.09 13.42 -10.05
CA ALA A 323 21.41 12.70 -8.99
C ALA A 323 20.55 11.57 -9.56
N TYR A 324 20.33 10.52 -8.75
CA TYR A 324 19.37 9.48 -9.07
C TYR A 324 17.95 9.99 -8.90
N ARG A 325 17.10 9.69 -9.88
CA ARG A 325 15.65 9.92 -9.80
C ARG A 325 15.03 8.89 -8.87
N GLY A 326 13.98 9.26 -8.16
CA GLY A 326 13.24 8.34 -7.29
C GLY A 326 12.37 7.32 -8.04
N TYR A 327 12.57 7.15 -9.36
CA TYR A 327 11.78 6.30 -10.23
C TYR A 327 12.59 5.80 -11.42
N THR A 328 12.01 4.84 -12.13
CA THR A 328 12.49 4.37 -13.43
C THR A 328 11.39 4.54 -14.47
N SER A 329 11.75 5.08 -15.63
CA SER A 329 10.81 5.28 -16.73
C SER A 329 10.43 3.94 -17.37
N LEU A 330 9.13 3.72 -17.58
CA LEU A 330 8.58 2.56 -18.28
C LEU A 330 8.48 2.91 -19.76
N THR A 331 9.17 2.15 -20.60
CA THR A 331 9.16 2.29 -22.07
C THR A 331 7.91 1.69 -22.70
#